data_AF-A0A5J4U097-F1
#
_entry.id   AF-A0A5J4U097-F1
#
_cell.length_a   1.000
_cell.length_b   1.000
_cell.length_c   1.000
_cell.angle_alpha   90.00
_cell.angle_beta   90.00
_cell.angle_gamma   90.00
#
_symmetry.space_group_name_H-M   'P 1'
#
loop_
_entity.id
_entity.type
_entity.pdbx_description
1 polymer ?
#
loop_
_entity_poly.entity_id
_entity_poly.type
_entity_poly.pdbx_seq_one_letter_code
_entity_poly.pdbx_strand_id
1 'polypeptide(L)'
;MRRSSGDSSGAIITLTSDSITPITLTNINMIIDSGFFVIQQSNKAQLTLSNIEFIGAGTVKQEGLALLLIEYSSFKLSNNISTISPFVQAIRGQIEINSCSFGTSLQTNLGSPAIQTSSQCINIKFKQTIFNNLHSIITNGEYKASGAVIEMGEKTEVEFIDCTFIHCIDSSSDIQHSTGA
;
A
#
# COMPACT_ATOMS: atom_id res chain seq x y z
N MET A 1 -4.53 9.87 14.33
CA MET A 1 -4.95 8.64 15.02
C MET A 1 -3.75 7.75 15.25
N ARG A 2 -3.59 7.19 16.45
CA ARG A 2 -2.45 6.33 16.81
C ARG A 2 -2.97 5.08 17.51
N ARG A 3 -2.35 3.92 17.23
CA ARG A 3 -2.59 2.67 17.97
C ARG A 3 -1.32 2.24 18.72
N SER A 4 -1.48 1.61 19.88
CA SER A 4 -0.39 0.99 20.65
C SER A 4 0.06 -0.34 20.00
N SER A 5 1.33 -0.68 20.18
CA SER A 5 2.04 -1.79 19.52
C SER A 5 1.69 -3.20 20.00
N GLY A 6 0.75 -3.36 20.93
CA GLY A 6 0.42 -4.64 21.57
C GLY A 6 -0.53 -5.55 20.78
N ASP A 7 -1.17 -5.05 19.73
CA ASP A 7 -2.14 -5.77 18.91
C ASP A 7 -1.73 -5.72 17.43
N SER A 8 -1.08 -6.80 16.98
CA SER A 8 -0.56 -6.95 15.63
C SER A 8 -1.65 -7.23 14.58
N SER A 9 -2.88 -7.57 14.99
CA SER A 9 -4.00 -7.84 14.09
C SER A 9 -5.04 -6.72 14.02
N GLY A 10 -5.02 -5.78 14.98
CA GLY A 10 -5.90 -4.63 14.97
C GLY A 10 -5.76 -3.73 13.72
N ALA A 11 -6.81 -2.94 13.45
CA ALA A 11 -6.80 -1.83 12.50
C ALA A 11 -7.15 -0.51 13.23
N ILE A 12 -6.72 0.66 12.72
CA ILE A 12 -7.31 1.93 13.22
C ILE A 12 -8.75 2.03 12.73
N ILE A 13 -8.99 1.68 11.47
CA ILE A 13 -10.32 1.70 10.85
C ILE A 13 -10.56 0.40 10.11
N THR A 14 -11.73 -0.18 10.32
CA THR A 14 -12.21 -1.31 9.52
C THR A 14 -13.54 -0.93 8.88
N LEU A 15 -13.59 -0.92 7.55
CA LEU A 15 -14.85 -0.89 6.81
C LEU A 15 -15.32 -2.32 6.62
N THR A 16 -16.33 -2.74 7.38
CA THR A 16 -16.77 -4.14 7.41
C THR A 16 -17.49 -4.56 6.12
N SER A 17 -17.65 -5.87 5.92
CA SER A 17 -18.40 -6.46 4.79
C SER A 17 -19.83 -5.94 4.63
N ASP A 18 -20.46 -5.54 5.74
CA ASP A 18 -21.85 -5.09 5.79
C ASP A 18 -22.01 -3.60 5.47
N SER A 19 -20.90 -2.87 5.33
CA SER A 19 -20.92 -1.45 5.02
C SER A 19 -21.46 -1.23 3.61
N ILE A 20 -22.47 -0.36 3.47
CA ILE A 20 -23.14 -0.09 2.18
C ILE A 20 -23.00 1.36 1.71
N THR A 21 -22.63 2.28 2.60
CA THR A 21 -22.50 3.70 2.29
C THR A 21 -21.03 4.03 2.03
N PRO A 22 -20.69 4.73 0.94
CA PRO A 22 -19.33 5.20 0.72
C PRO A 22 -18.81 6.03 1.91
N ILE A 23 -17.55 5.80 2.28
CA ILE A 23 -16.89 6.50 3.39
C ILE A 23 -15.68 7.24 2.85
N THR A 24 -15.49 8.47 3.33
CA THR A 24 -14.31 9.28 3.04
C THR A 24 -13.65 9.71 4.33
N LEU A 25 -12.33 9.54 4.40
CA LEU A 25 -11.47 10.01 5.49
C LEU A 25 -10.50 11.02 4.93
N THR A 26 -10.40 12.20 5.56
CA THR A 26 -9.54 13.27 5.05
C THR A 26 -8.72 13.95 6.14
N ASN A 27 -7.52 14.45 5.78
CA ASN A 27 -6.70 15.34 6.60
C ASN A 27 -6.30 14.73 7.96
N ILE A 28 -5.77 13.50 7.92
CA ILE A 28 -5.45 12.72 9.13
C ILE A 28 -4.01 12.23 9.06
N ASN A 29 -3.33 12.28 10.21
CA ASN A 29 -2.09 11.55 10.41
C ASN A 29 -2.39 10.21 11.09
N MET A 30 -2.09 9.09 10.44
CA MET A 30 -2.23 7.75 11.00
C MET A 30 -0.85 7.22 11.39
N ILE A 31 -0.66 6.84 12.64
CA ILE A 31 0.66 6.45 13.17
C ILE A 31 0.57 5.07 13.82
N ILE A 32 1.22 4.05 13.25
CA ILE A 32 1.35 2.72 13.84
C ILE A 32 2.71 2.11 13.52
N ASP A 33 3.33 1.46 14.51
CA ASP A 33 4.63 0.82 14.33
C ASP A 33 4.49 -0.60 13.73
N SER A 34 3.30 -1.20 13.79
CA SER A 34 2.97 -2.50 13.17
C SER A 34 1.44 -2.71 13.06
N GLY A 35 1.01 -3.68 12.26
CA GLY A 35 -0.39 -4.05 12.06
C GLY A 35 -1.07 -3.26 10.92
N PHE A 36 -2.37 -2.99 11.03
CA PHE A 36 -3.13 -2.31 9.97
C PHE A 36 -3.48 -0.86 10.31
N PHE A 37 -3.29 0.06 9.35
CA PHE A 37 -3.91 1.38 9.39
C PHE A 37 -5.40 1.23 9.12
N VAL A 38 -5.72 0.56 8.01
CA VAL A 38 -7.07 0.43 7.49
C VAL A 38 -7.27 -0.99 7.00
N ILE A 39 -8.44 -1.56 7.26
CA ILE A 39 -8.93 -2.76 6.60
C ILE A 39 -10.23 -2.41 5.89
N GLN A 40 -10.25 -2.52 4.57
CA GLN A 40 -11.46 -2.41 3.75
C GLN A 40 -11.92 -3.83 3.43
N GLN A 41 -13.13 -4.21 3.86
CA GLN A 41 -13.76 -5.51 3.60
C GLN A 41 -15.08 -5.40 2.84
N SER A 42 -15.57 -4.18 2.59
CA SER A 42 -16.88 -4.01 1.97
C SER A 42 -16.86 -4.41 0.50
N ASN A 43 -17.92 -5.11 0.10
CA ASN A 43 -18.19 -5.46 -1.30
C ASN A 43 -19.04 -4.41 -2.02
N LYS A 44 -19.49 -3.36 -1.32
CA LYS A 44 -20.46 -2.38 -1.84
C LYS A 44 -20.03 -0.93 -1.60
N ALA A 45 -19.56 -0.61 -0.40
CA ALA A 45 -19.14 0.71 -0.01
C ALA A 45 -17.69 0.98 -0.44
N GLN A 46 -17.52 2.02 -1.25
CA GLN A 46 -16.20 2.59 -1.53
C GLN A 46 -15.60 3.18 -0.25
N LEU A 47 -14.28 3.03 -0.10
CA LEU A 47 -13.50 3.76 0.89
C LEU A 47 -12.55 4.72 0.18
N THR A 48 -12.62 6.00 0.53
CA THR A 48 -11.68 7.03 0.07
C THR A 48 -10.80 7.49 1.24
N LEU A 49 -9.49 7.40 1.06
CA LEU A 49 -8.45 7.89 1.97
C LEU A 49 -7.75 9.06 1.29
N SER A 50 -8.06 10.30 1.69
CA SER A 50 -7.62 11.51 1.00
C SER A 50 -6.78 12.40 1.89
N ASN A 51 -5.62 12.88 1.44
CA ASN A 51 -4.71 13.71 2.24
C ASN A 51 -4.38 13.09 3.61
N ILE A 52 -3.94 11.83 3.60
CA ILE A 52 -3.58 11.07 4.79
C ILE A 52 -2.06 10.93 4.86
N GLU A 53 -1.49 11.20 6.03
CA GLU A 53 -0.09 10.89 6.33
C GLU A 53 -0.02 9.56 7.10
N PHE A 54 0.41 8.49 6.43
CA PHE A 54 0.64 7.17 7.03
C PHE A 54 2.09 7.08 7.52
N ILE A 55 2.26 6.98 8.84
CA ILE A 55 3.57 6.98 9.51
C ILE A 55 3.77 5.67 10.26
N GLY A 56 4.85 4.97 9.90
CA GLY A 56 5.25 3.70 10.50
C GLY A 56 5.00 2.51 9.59
N ALA A 57 5.15 1.28 10.10
CA ALA A 57 5.12 0.05 9.28
C ALA A 57 3.73 -0.60 9.18
N GLY A 58 2.69 0.24 9.17
CA GLY A 58 1.32 -0.19 9.04
C GLY A 58 0.88 -0.50 7.61
N THR A 59 -0.14 -1.33 7.47
CA THR A 59 -0.72 -1.70 6.17
C THR A 59 -2.12 -1.13 6.00
N VAL A 60 -2.40 -0.55 4.83
CA VAL A 60 -3.75 -0.36 4.30
C VAL A 60 -4.11 -1.61 3.50
N LYS A 61 -5.08 -2.38 4.01
CA LYS A 61 -5.47 -3.67 3.45
C LYS A 61 -6.81 -3.58 2.74
N GLN A 62 -6.84 -3.99 1.48
CA GLN A 62 -8.05 -4.16 0.69
C GLN A 62 -8.40 -5.65 0.60
N GLU A 63 -9.51 -6.02 1.22
CA GLU A 63 -10.08 -7.37 1.22
C GLU A 63 -11.52 -7.39 0.69
N GLY A 64 -12.14 -6.26 0.38
CA GLY A 64 -13.47 -6.20 -0.23
C GLY A 64 -13.44 -6.18 -1.76
N LEU A 65 -14.62 -6.15 -2.36
CA LEU A 65 -14.79 -5.99 -3.82
C LEU A 65 -15.00 -4.53 -4.25
N ALA A 66 -15.44 -3.66 -3.34
CA ALA A 66 -15.65 -2.25 -3.64
C ALA A 66 -14.32 -1.50 -3.74
N LEU A 67 -14.35 -0.34 -4.41
CA LEU A 67 -13.15 0.46 -4.63
C LEU A 67 -12.53 0.94 -3.31
N LEU A 68 -11.22 0.72 -3.18
CA LEU A 68 -10.37 1.51 -2.29
C LEU A 68 -9.65 2.58 -3.12
N LEU A 69 -9.95 3.84 -2.82
CA LEU A 69 -9.28 5.00 -3.40
C LEU A 69 -8.36 5.61 -2.35
N ILE A 70 -7.07 5.73 -2.66
CA ILE A 70 -6.08 6.43 -1.85
C ILE A 70 -5.56 7.60 -2.68
N GLU A 71 -5.78 8.83 -2.21
CA GLU A 71 -5.41 10.02 -2.96
C GLU A 71 -4.68 11.06 -2.12
N TYR A 72 -3.78 11.81 -2.76
CA TYR A 72 -3.04 12.92 -2.14
C TYR A 72 -2.34 12.55 -0.82
N SER A 73 -1.96 11.28 -0.65
CA SER A 73 -1.53 10.71 0.62
C SER A 73 -0.05 10.29 0.60
N SER A 74 0.57 10.21 1.77
CA SER A 74 1.99 9.85 1.88
C SER A 74 2.22 8.69 2.84
N PHE A 75 3.12 7.78 2.47
CA PHE A 75 3.55 6.65 3.29
C PHE A 75 5.04 6.78 3.64
N LYS A 76 5.35 6.81 4.93
CA LYS A 76 6.74 6.86 5.42
C LYS A 76 6.94 5.97 6.64
N LEU A 77 8.11 5.36 6.75
CA LEU A 77 8.48 4.60 7.94
C LEU A 77 8.81 5.53 9.11
N SER A 78 8.49 5.08 10.31
CA SER A 78 9.10 5.60 11.54
C SER A 78 10.58 5.19 11.58
N ASN A 79 11.40 5.90 12.35
CA ASN A 79 12.83 5.59 12.43
C ASN A 79 13.09 4.15 12.91
N ASN A 80 14.07 3.48 12.29
CA ASN A 80 14.61 2.17 12.70
C ASN A 80 13.63 0.99 12.68
N ILE A 81 12.52 1.09 11.94
CA ILE A 81 11.64 -0.05 11.67
C ILE A 81 11.64 -0.37 10.17
N SER A 82 11.37 -1.62 9.82
CA SER A 82 11.13 -2.07 8.46
C SER A 82 9.73 -2.67 8.36
N THR A 83 9.14 -2.62 7.17
CA THR A 83 7.87 -3.30 6.90
C THR A 83 8.00 -4.82 7.04
N ILE A 84 7.02 -5.46 7.67
CA ILE A 84 6.80 -6.92 7.58
C ILE A 84 5.71 -7.27 6.56
N SER A 85 4.94 -6.27 6.14
CA SER A 85 3.86 -6.33 5.16
C SER A 85 3.85 -5.03 4.37
N PRO A 86 3.29 -5.02 3.16
CA PRO A 86 3.29 -3.83 2.31
C PRO A 86 2.60 -2.65 2.98
N PHE A 87 2.95 -1.42 2.58
CA PHE A 87 2.15 -0.26 3.00
C PHE A 87 0.71 -0.36 2.48
N VAL A 88 0.56 -0.87 1.27
CA VAL A 88 -0.75 -1.14 0.67
C VAL A 88 -0.79 -2.58 0.17
N GLN A 89 -1.72 -3.36 0.70
CA GLN A 89 -1.94 -4.74 0.30
C GLN A 89 -3.35 -4.90 -0.25
N ALA A 90 -3.48 -5.16 -1.55
CA ALA A 90 -4.76 -5.45 -2.18
C ALA A 90 -4.90 -6.94 -2.48
N ILE A 91 -5.79 -7.60 -1.76
CA ILE A 91 -6.05 -9.02 -1.95
C ILE A 91 -7.05 -9.21 -3.09
N ARG A 92 -8.10 -8.38 -3.21
CA ARG A 92 -9.09 -8.51 -4.28
C ARG A 92 -9.82 -7.19 -4.54
N GLY A 93 -10.67 -7.19 -5.57
CA GLY A 93 -11.51 -6.04 -5.89
C GLY A 93 -10.77 -4.97 -6.69
N GLN A 94 -11.03 -3.71 -6.37
CA GLN A 94 -10.53 -2.56 -7.13
C GLN A 94 -9.71 -1.65 -6.23
N ILE A 95 -8.56 -1.19 -6.74
CA ILE A 95 -7.70 -0.24 -6.05
C ILE A 95 -7.24 0.87 -6.99
N GLU A 96 -7.36 2.11 -6.52
CA GLU A 96 -6.80 3.28 -7.18
C GLU A 96 -5.94 4.06 -6.18
N ILE A 97 -4.69 4.31 -6.57
CA ILE A 97 -3.74 5.15 -5.84
C ILE A 97 -3.39 6.33 -6.73
N ASN A 98 -3.76 7.53 -6.32
CA ASN A 98 -3.64 8.73 -7.12
C ASN A 98 -2.87 9.82 -6.38
N SER A 99 -1.89 10.44 -7.02
CA SER A 99 -1.16 11.59 -6.46
C SER A 99 -0.57 11.30 -5.06
N CYS A 100 -0.09 10.06 -4.85
CA CYS A 100 0.47 9.64 -3.56
C CYS A 100 2.01 9.62 -3.59
N SER A 101 2.63 9.55 -2.41
CA SER A 101 4.07 9.36 -2.28
C SER A 101 4.43 8.23 -1.32
N PHE A 102 5.36 7.37 -1.72
CA PHE A 102 5.93 6.31 -0.90
C PHE A 102 7.42 6.56 -0.63
N GLY A 103 7.81 6.54 0.63
CA GLY A 103 9.17 6.84 1.06
C GLY A 103 9.41 8.33 1.30
N THR A 104 10.67 8.71 1.44
CA THR A 104 11.09 10.08 1.76
C THR A 104 12.35 10.45 0.97
N SER A 105 12.92 11.64 1.21
CA SER A 105 14.24 11.98 0.68
C SER A 105 15.39 11.17 1.30
N LEU A 106 15.12 10.43 2.37
CA LEU A 106 16.07 9.52 3.01
C LEU A 106 15.75 8.07 2.62
N GLN A 107 16.79 7.25 2.60
CA GLN A 107 16.68 5.82 2.35
C GLN A 107 15.66 5.16 3.29
N THR A 108 14.72 4.44 2.70
CA THR A 108 13.66 3.70 3.39
C THR A 108 13.86 2.21 3.13
N ASN A 109 14.33 1.48 4.15
CA ASN A 109 14.55 0.03 4.03
C ASN A 109 13.23 -0.73 4.23
N LEU A 110 12.79 -1.40 3.17
CA LEU A 110 11.53 -2.14 3.11
C LEU A 110 11.78 -3.64 3.27
N GLY A 111 11.13 -4.25 4.27
CA GLY A 111 11.11 -5.71 4.44
C GLY A 111 9.95 -6.38 3.71
N SER A 112 9.16 -5.60 2.95
CA SER A 112 8.08 -6.02 2.07
C SER A 112 7.85 -4.91 1.02
N PRO A 113 7.39 -5.20 -0.22
CA PRO A 113 7.18 -4.18 -1.25
C PRO A 113 6.30 -3.04 -0.74
N ALA A 114 6.47 -1.81 -1.25
CA ALA A 114 5.60 -0.71 -0.83
C ALA A 114 4.12 -0.99 -1.15
N ILE A 115 3.85 -1.57 -2.32
CA ILE A 115 2.52 -2.01 -2.73
C ILE A 115 2.59 -3.47 -3.18
N GLN A 116 1.59 -4.26 -2.78
CA GLN A 116 1.41 -5.61 -3.30
C GLN A 116 -0.07 -5.84 -3.63
N THR A 117 -0.32 -6.41 -4.81
CA THR A 117 -1.66 -6.85 -5.22
C THR A 117 -1.66 -8.35 -5.54
N SER A 118 -2.80 -9.01 -5.35
CA SER A 118 -3.01 -10.41 -5.77
C SER A 118 -3.77 -10.52 -7.09
N SER A 119 -3.73 -11.71 -7.70
CA SER A 119 -4.45 -12.07 -8.92
C SER A 119 -5.98 -11.95 -8.84
N GLN A 120 -6.56 -11.76 -7.65
CA GLN A 120 -8.00 -11.52 -7.48
C GLN A 120 -8.38 -10.03 -7.58
N CYS A 121 -7.41 -9.14 -7.80
CA CYS A 121 -7.69 -7.74 -8.11
C CYS A 121 -8.09 -7.61 -9.59
N ILE A 122 -9.18 -6.90 -9.86
CA ILE A 122 -9.71 -6.76 -11.22
C ILE A 122 -9.33 -5.42 -11.87
N ASN A 123 -9.05 -4.40 -11.07
CA ASN A 123 -8.71 -3.06 -11.56
C ASN A 123 -7.70 -2.40 -10.62
N ILE A 124 -6.49 -2.19 -11.11
CA ILE A 124 -5.36 -1.62 -10.36
C ILE A 124 -4.89 -0.38 -11.11
N LYS A 125 -5.09 0.79 -10.50
CA LYS A 125 -4.69 2.06 -11.11
C LYS A 125 -3.73 2.83 -10.21
N PHE A 126 -2.54 3.10 -10.72
CA PHE A 126 -1.59 4.01 -10.07
C PHE A 126 -1.40 5.23 -10.96
N LYS A 127 -1.71 6.41 -10.42
CA LYS A 127 -1.67 7.68 -11.14
C LYS A 127 -0.85 8.69 -10.37
N GLN A 128 0.01 9.43 -11.06
CA GLN A 128 0.76 10.57 -10.52
C GLN A 128 1.46 10.25 -9.18
N THR A 129 1.90 9.01 -9.01
CA THR A 129 2.40 8.49 -7.72
C THR A 129 3.92 8.42 -7.75
N ILE A 130 4.55 8.87 -6.67
CA ILE A 130 6.01 8.94 -6.54
C ILE A 130 6.49 7.88 -5.55
N PHE A 131 7.48 7.09 -5.96
CA PHE A 131 8.22 6.18 -5.10
C PHE A 131 9.64 6.73 -4.94
N ASN A 132 10.07 6.98 -3.71
CA ASN A 132 11.30 7.72 -3.45
C ASN A 132 12.19 7.03 -2.41
N ASN A 133 13.43 6.73 -2.79
CA ASN A 133 14.47 6.09 -1.97
C ASN A 133 14.00 4.81 -1.25
N LEU A 134 13.26 3.95 -1.95
CA LEU A 134 12.76 2.68 -1.42
C LEU A 134 13.77 1.55 -1.67
N HIS A 135 14.33 0.96 -0.63
CA HIS A 135 15.35 -0.07 -0.75
C HIS A 135 14.84 -1.37 -0.16
N SER A 136 14.68 -2.39 -0.99
CA SER A 136 14.28 -3.71 -0.56
C SER A 136 15.42 -4.37 0.23
N ILE A 137 15.10 -4.88 1.41
CA ILE A 137 15.97 -5.75 2.21
C ILE A 137 15.42 -7.18 2.28
N ILE A 138 14.53 -7.55 1.35
CA ILE A 138 13.84 -8.84 1.32
C ILE A 138 14.81 -9.93 0.86
N THR A 139 15.16 -10.88 1.72
CA THR A 139 16.12 -11.95 1.36
C THR A 139 15.45 -13.28 1.01
N ASN A 140 14.33 -13.60 1.69
CA ASN A 140 13.67 -14.92 1.65
C ASN A 140 12.26 -14.88 1.04
N GLY A 141 11.86 -13.76 0.43
CA GLY A 141 10.56 -13.62 -0.24
C GLY A 141 10.62 -14.04 -1.71
N GLU A 142 9.47 -14.49 -2.24
CA GLU A 142 9.27 -14.71 -3.68
C GLU A 142 9.48 -13.41 -4.46
N TYR A 143 8.97 -12.31 -3.93
CA TYR A 143 9.11 -10.98 -4.51
C TYR A 143 10.08 -10.14 -3.70
N LYS A 144 11.14 -9.69 -4.37
CA LYS A 144 12.26 -8.93 -3.81
C LYS A 144 12.22 -7.43 -4.17
N ALA A 145 11.09 -6.98 -4.69
CA ALA A 145 10.86 -5.64 -5.19
C ALA A 145 10.63 -4.60 -4.07
N SER A 146 11.10 -3.39 -4.30
CA SER A 146 10.93 -2.24 -3.39
C SER A 146 9.66 -1.43 -3.67
N GLY A 147 9.28 -1.27 -4.94
CA GLY A 147 8.13 -0.48 -5.38
C GLY A 147 6.81 -1.24 -5.28
N ALA A 148 6.28 -1.67 -6.42
CA ALA A 148 5.01 -2.38 -6.51
C ALA A 148 5.22 -3.82 -7.03
N VAL A 149 4.49 -4.76 -6.44
CA VAL A 149 4.35 -6.14 -6.94
C VAL A 149 2.91 -6.34 -7.36
N ILE A 150 2.70 -6.72 -8.62
CA ILE A 150 1.37 -6.94 -9.19
C ILE A 150 1.27 -8.37 -9.69
N GLU A 151 0.45 -9.17 -9.03
CA GLU A 151 0.09 -10.50 -9.51
C GLU A 151 -1.11 -10.39 -10.47
N MET A 152 -0.94 -10.85 -11.70
CA MET A 152 -1.95 -10.76 -12.77
C MET A 152 -2.89 -11.96 -12.73
N GLY A 153 -4.19 -11.73 -12.57
CA GLY A 153 -5.24 -12.71 -12.84
C GLY A 153 -5.82 -12.58 -14.24
N GLU A 154 -6.71 -13.51 -14.61
CA GLU A 154 -7.32 -13.56 -15.96
C GLU A 154 -8.10 -12.30 -16.37
N LYS A 155 -8.60 -11.54 -15.38
CA LYS A 155 -9.42 -10.34 -15.58
C LYS A 155 -8.77 -9.08 -15.00
N THR A 156 -7.49 -9.13 -14.67
CA THR A 156 -6.79 -8.01 -14.04
C THR A 156 -6.43 -6.97 -15.08
N GLU A 157 -6.98 -5.76 -14.92
CA GLU A 157 -6.56 -4.57 -15.65
C GLU A 157 -5.61 -3.73 -14.80
N VAL A 158 -4.52 -3.26 -15.40
CA VAL A 158 -3.47 -2.49 -14.72
C VAL A 158 -3.14 -1.24 -15.51
N GLU A 159 -3.16 -0.09 -14.83
CA GLU A 159 -2.78 1.20 -15.40
C GLU A 159 -1.73 1.89 -14.52
N PHE A 160 -0.63 2.31 -15.13
CA PHE A 160 0.33 3.26 -14.55
C PHE A 160 0.33 4.53 -15.39
N ILE A 161 0.02 5.66 -14.77
CA ILE A 161 -0.08 6.96 -15.44
C ILE A 161 0.76 7.96 -14.68
N ASP A 162 1.79 8.53 -15.31
CA ASP A 162 2.65 9.57 -14.74
C ASP A 162 3.27 9.19 -13.37
N CYS A 163 3.57 7.92 -13.14
CA CYS A 163 4.26 7.46 -11.94
C CYS A 163 5.77 7.67 -12.06
N THR A 164 6.41 8.05 -10.95
CA THR A 164 7.86 8.31 -10.90
C THR A 164 8.53 7.43 -9.84
N PHE A 165 9.63 6.78 -10.22
CA PHE A 165 10.47 5.99 -9.30
C PHE A 165 11.85 6.64 -9.20
N ILE A 166 12.28 6.99 -7.99
CA ILE A 166 13.52 7.71 -7.73
C ILE A 166 14.34 6.92 -6.72
N HIS A 167 15.51 6.42 -7.16
CA HIS A 167 16.42 5.63 -6.31
C HIS A 167 15.72 4.46 -5.59
N CYS A 168 14.89 3.71 -6.30
CA CYS A 168 14.29 2.49 -5.79
C CYS A 168 15.21 1.30 -6.12
N ILE A 169 15.60 0.52 -5.12
CA ILE A 169 16.56 -0.60 -5.26
C ILE A 169 15.90 -1.89 -4.81
N ASP A 170 15.92 -2.89 -5.69
CA ASP A 170 15.48 -4.24 -5.37
C ASP A 170 16.60 -5.09 -4.78
N SER A 171 16.26 -6.11 -4.00
CA SER A 171 17.25 -6.96 -3.33
C SER A 171 17.78 -8.11 -4.21
N SER A 172 17.36 -8.19 -5.48
CA SER A 172 17.90 -9.12 -6.48
C SER A 172 17.79 -8.57 -7.90
N SER A 173 18.75 -8.90 -8.76
CA SER A 173 18.80 -8.47 -10.18
C SER A 173 17.82 -9.21 -11.11
N ASP A 174 17.22 -10.32 -10.68
CA ASP A 174 16.50 -11.27 -11.55
C ASP A 174 14.96 -11.19 -11.41
N ILE A 175 14.39 -9.99 -11.31
CA ILE A 175 12.94 -9.85 -11.20
C ILE A 175 12.37 -9.39 -12.56
N GLN A 176 11.76 -10.31 -13.31
CA GLN A 176 11.08 -10.02 -14.58
C GLN A 176 9.81 -9.15 -14.44
N HIS A 177 9.40 -8.85 -13.19
CA HIS A 177 8.14 -8.20 -12.84
C HIS A 177 8.29 -7.02 -11.87
N SER A 178 9.50 -6.45 -11.74
CA SER A 178 9.73 -5.37 -10.77
C SER A 178 9.69 -3.98 -11.38
N THR A 179 9.19 -3.03 -10.58
CA THR A 179 9.29 -1.58 -10.83
C THR A 179 10.50 -0.95 -10.14
N GLY A 180 11.42 -1.74 -9.57
CA GLY A 180 12.72 -1.25 -9.11
C GLY A 180 13.65 -1.07 -10.29
N ALA A 181 14.35 0.07 -10.32
CA ALA A 181 15.28 0.42 -11.40
C ALA A 181 16.65 -0.24 -11.20
#